data_AF-A0A3R8TUG8-F1
#
_entry.id   AF-A0A3R8TUG8-F1
#
_cell.length_a   1.000
_cell.length_b   1.000
_cell.length_c   1.000
_cell.angle_alpha   90.00
_cell.angle_beta   90.00
_cell.angle_gamma   90.00
#
_symmetry.space_group_name_H-M   'P 1'
#
loop_
_entity.id
_entity.type
_entity.pdbx_description
1 polymer ?
#
loop_
_entity_poly.entity_id
_entity_poly.type
_entity_poly.pdbx_seq_one_letter_code
_entity_poly.pdbx_strand_id
1 'polypeptide(L)'
;MTDTEVTLSTIGRMAGVGRACVANWRRTHDDFPEPVGGTATSPTFRYAAAKNWLRAHDKLPYEPPAPREPATLVFDGGQTITVYAPDLRVPSPGNRYDRYEEFGGYIVADDRDGIPWPRATVRIDVPGQTPYTVTDANVDISYATRSMQYLSMIWSPERRQLAAPTPASARTQPKEER
;
A
#
# COMPACT_ATOMS: atom_id res chain seq x y z
N MET A 1 25.93 -18.54 13.37
CA MET A 1 25.13 -17.49 12.70
C MET A 1 24.33 -16.79 13.79
N THR A 2 24.52 -15.49 13.98
CA THR A 2 23.99 -14.74 15.13
C THR A 2 22.47 -14.72 15.09
N ASP A 3 21.85 -15.37 16.05
CA ASP A 3 20.42 -15.35 16.21
C ASP A 3 20.01 -14.05 16.91
N THR A 4 19.50 -13.11 16.11
CA THR A 4 19.12 -11.79 16.61
C THR A 4 17.75 -11.86 17.26
N GLU A 5 17.69 -11.51 18.54
CA GLU A 5 16.45 -11.33 19.26
C GLU A 5 15.81 -9.96 18.95
N VAL A 6 14.50 -9.96 18.71
CA VAL A 6 13.71 -8.75 18.43
C VAL A 6 12.52 -8.62 19.37
N THR A 7 12.18 -7.39 19.72
CA THR A 7 11.00 -7.07 20.52
C THR A 7 9.75 -6.90 19.66
N LEU A 8 8.56 -6.92 20.27
CA LEU A 8 7.30 -6.57 19.60
C LEU A 8 7.36 -5.23 18.87
N SER A 9 8.05 -4.24 19.44
CA SER A 9 8.21 -2.92 18.81
C SER A 9 9.07 -2.99 17.54
N THR A 10 10.05 -3.88 17.50
CA THR A 10 10.90 -4.11 16.32
C THR A 10 10.14 -4.87 15.25
N ILE A 11 9.38 -5.90 15.64
CA ILE A 11 8.46 -6.62 14.74
C ILE A 11 7.43 -5.66 14.14
N GLY A 12 6.89 -4.73 14.93
CA GLY A 12 5.96 -3.70 14.44
C GLY A 12 6.59 -2.81 13.38
N ARG A 13 7.83 -2.36 13.59
CA ARG A 13 8.59 -1.60 12.58
C ARG A 13 8.81 -2.41 11.30
N MET A 14 9.14 -3.69 11.42
CA MET A 14 9.28 -4.59 10.26
C MET A 14 7.98 -4.73 9.48
N ALA A 15 6.82 -4.56 10.14
CA ALA A 15 5.48 -4.72 9.59
C ALA A 15 4.79 -3.38 9.23
N GLY A 16 5.42 -2.23 9.49
CA GLY A 16 4.81 -0.91 9.31
C GLY A 16 3.68 -0.58 10.30
N VAL A 17 3.59 -1.27 11.45
CA VAL A 17 2.52 -1.10 12.46
C VAL A 17 3.05 -0.82 13.86
N GLY A 18 2.17 -0.36 14.75
CA GLY A 18 2.49 -0.15 16.17
C GLY A 18 2.62 -1.44 16.99
N ARG A 19 3.36 -1.39 18.11
CA ARG A 19 3.58 -2.51 19.05
C ARG A 19 2.27 -3.18 19.51
N ALA A 20 1.22 -2.40 19.74
CA ALA A 20 -0.08 -2.91 20.20
C ALA A 20 -0.75 -3.85 19.18
N CYS A 21 -0.57 -3.57 17.87
CA CYS A 21 -1.08 -4.43 16.81
C CYS A 21 -0.41 -5.80 16.86
N VAL A 22 0.93 -5.82 17.03
CA VAL A 22 1.72 -7.06 17.16
C VAL A 22 1.35 -7.83 18.43
N ALA A 23 1.11 -7.14 19.54
CA ALA A 23 0.65 -7.77 20.78
C ALA A 23 -0.73 -8.44 20.59
N ASN A 24 -1.62 -7.82 19.82
CA ASN A 24 -2.89 -8.44 19.47
C ASN A 24 -2.69 -9.66 18.57
N TRP A 25 -1.80 -9.61 17.58
CA TRP A 25 -1.52 -10.77 16.72
C TRP A 25 -1.09 -11.98 17.52
N ARG A 26 -0.19 -11.81 18.50
CA ARG A 26 0.23 -12.88 19.40
C ARG A 26 -0.93 -13.52 20.17
N ARG A 27 -2.00 -12.76 20.45
CA ARG A 27 -3.18 -13.27 21.17
C ARG A 27 -4.19 -13.95 20.24
N THR A 28 -4.26 -13.53 18.99
CA THR A 28 -5.28 -13.98 18.03
C THR A 28 -4.77 -14.99 17.01
N HIS A 29 -3.45 -15.20 16.95
CA HIS A 29 -2.78 -16.15 16.05
C HIS A 29 -1.95 -17.13 16.88
N ASP A 30 -2.43 -18.36 16.96
CA ASP A 30 -1.81 -19.42 17.76
C ASP A 30 -0.45 -19.88 17.19
N ASP A 31 -0.21 -19.59 15.91
CA ASP A 31 1.05 -19.86 15.22
C ASP A 31 2.07 -18.71 15.32
N PHE A 32 1.75 -17.65 16.06
CA PHE A 32 2.69 -16.55 16.31
C PHE A 32 3.91 -17.08 17.06
N PRO A 33 5.15 -16.67 16.69
CA PRO A 33 6.37 -17.19 17.30
C PRO A 33 6.38 -17.08 18.82
N GLU A 34 6.80 -18.15 19.48
CA GLU A 34 6.98 -18.13 20.93
C GLU A 34 8.14 -17.21 21.33
N PRO A 35 8.04 -16.54 22.49
CA PRO A 35 9.12 -15.73 23.01
C PRO A 35 10.30 -16.63 23.41
N VAL A 36 11.51 -16.21 23.04
CA VAL A 36 12.76 -16.92 23.35
C VAL A 36 13.57 -16.28 24.46
N GLY A 37 13.13 -15.11 24.94
CA GLY A 37 13.78 -14.37 26.00
C GLY A 37 13.00 -13.10 26.39
N GLY A 38 13.71 -12.17 27.03
CA GLY A 38 13.16 -10.91 27.52
C GLY A 38 12.43 -11.03 28.85
N THR A 39 11.59 -10.04 29.15
CA THR A 39 10.82 -9.99 30.41
C THR A 39 9.34 -10.25 30.14
N ALA A 40 8.56 -10.51 31.21
CA ALA A 40 7.11 -10.63 31.10
C ALA A 40 6.44 -9.41 30.43
N THR A 41 7.01 -8.21 30.62
CA THR A 41 6.51 -6.95 30.04
C THR A 41 7.10 -6.63 28.66
N SER A 42 8.26 -7.19 28.32
CA SER A 42 8.88 -7.04 27.01
C SER A 42 9.56 -8.33 26.55
N PRO A 43 8.77 -9.30 26.06
CA PRO A 43 9.30 -10.53 25.49
C PRO A 43 10.12 -10.25 24.22
N THR A 44 11.11 -11.10 23.98
CA THR A 44 11.91 -11.12 22.75
C THR A 44 11.66 -12.39 21.95
N PHE A 45 11.80 -12.27 20.63
CA PHE A 45 11.50 -13.30 19.64
C PHE A 45 12.67 -13.47 18.69
N ARG A 46 12.82 -14.65 18.10
CA ARG A 46 13.83 -14.90 17.07
C ARG A 46 13.50 -14.07 15.82
N TYR A 47 14.43 -13.26 15.34
CA TYR A 47 14.24 -12.42 14.14
C TYR A 47 13.75 -13.24 12.95
N ALA A 48 14.38 -14.39 12.70
CA ALA A 48 14.04 -15.27 11.58
C ALA A 48 12.60 -15.81 11.70
N ALA A 49 12.18 -16.24 12.89
CA ALA A 49 10.83 -16.74 13.13
C ALA A 49 9.79 -15.62 12.93
N ALA A 50 10.04 -14.43 13.51
CA ALA A 50 9.16 -13.29 13.33
C ALA A 50 9.06 -12.86 11.86
N LYS A 51 10.17 -12.78 11.13
CA LYS A 51 10.18 -12.41 9.71
C LYS A 51 9.45 -13.44 8.84
N ASN A 52 9.64 -14.73 9.11
CA ASN A 52 8.96 -15.80 8.38
C ASN A 52 7.47 -15.79 8.66
N TRP A 53 7.06 -15.59 9.90
CA TRP A 53 5.64 -15.44 10.25
C TRP A 53 5.02 -14.21 9.55
N LEU A 54 5.70 -13.06 9.58
CA LEU A 54 5.22 -11.86 8.86
C LEU A 54 5.09 -12.10 7.36
N ARG A 55 5.98 -12.88 6.73
CA ARG A 55 5.87 -13.26 5.32
C ARG A 55 4.70 -14.19 5.07
N ALA A 56 4.53 -15.23 5.89
CA ALA A 56 3.48 -16.22 5.73
C ALA A 56 2.06 -15.63 5.93
N HIS A 57 1.94 -14.53 6.67
CA HIS A 57 0.67 -13.86 6.96
C HIS A 57 0.44 -12.56 6.15
N ASP A 58 1.27 -12.29 5.12
CA ASP A 58 1.24 -11.06 4.33
C ASP A 58 1.25 -9.79 5.20
N LYS A 59 2.07 -9.79 6.27
CA LYS A 59 2.23 -8.70 7.25
C LYS A 59 3.54 -7.94 7.13
N LEU A 60 4.43 -8.32 6.21
CA LEU A 60 5.50 -7.41 5.83
C LEU A 60 4.91 -6.29 4.97
N PRO A 61 5.32 -5.03 5.18
CA PRO A 61 5.00 -3.98 4.24
C PRO A 61 5.53 -4.44 2.90
N TYR A 62 4.67 -4.38 1.90
CA TYR A 62 5.12 -4.37 0.53
C TYR A 62 6.16 -3.25 0.43
N GLU A 63 7.41 -3.59 0.14
CA GLU A 63 8.46 -2.60 -0.12
C GLU A 63 8.35 -2.23 -1.60
N PRO A 64 7.76 -1.06 -1.94
CA PRO A 64 7.71 -0.64 -3.32
C PRO A 64 9.15 -0.41 -3.83
N PRO A 65 9.49 -0.84 -5.05
CA PRO A 65 10.80 -0.56 -5.63
C PRO A 65 10.96 0.96 -5.80
N ALA A 66 11.99 1.54 -5.17
CA ALA A 66 12.35 2.97 -5.21
C ALA A 66 11.18 3.92 -4.84
N PRO A 67 11.40 5.23 -4.60
CA PRO A 67 10.29 6.17 -4.64
C PRO A 67 9.67 6.08 -6.04
N ARG A 68 8.50 5.44 -6.13
CA ARG A 68 7.69 5.48 -7.34
C ARG A 68 7.35 6.94 -7.60
N GLU A 69 7.61 7.40 -8.81
CA GLU A 69 7.09 8.69 -9.26
C GLU A 69 5.57 8.72 -8.98
N PRO A 70 5.02 9.89 -8.61
CA PRO A 70 3.61 9.99 -8.27
C PRO A 70 2.72 9.43 -9.38
N ALA A 71 1.67 8.71 -8.99
CA ALA A 71 0.67 8.22 -9.93
C ALA A 71 -0.30 9.35 -10.27
N THR A 72 -0.83 9.31 -11.48
CA THR A 72 -1.91 10.18 -11.92
C THR A 72 -3.21 9.37 -11.98
N LEU A 73 -4.23 9.85 -11.27
CA LEU A 73 -5.59 9.29 -11.28
C LEU A 73 -6.49 10.24 -12.06
N VAL A 74 -7.25 9.73 -13.02
CA VAL A 74 -8.27 10.48 -13.76
C VAL A 74 -9.62 9.84 -13.49
N PHE A 75 -10.49 10.54 -12.77
CA PHE A 75 -11.85 10.10 -12.48
C PHE A 75 -12.80 10.41 -13.63
N ASP A 76 -13.93 9.69 -13.73
CA ASP A 76 -14.92 9.83 -14.82
C ASP A 76 -15.49 11.27 -14.97
N GLY A 77 -15.45 12.07 -13.89
CA GLY A 77 -15.79 13.50 -13.92
C GLY A 77 -14.71 14.42 -14.49
N GLY A 78 -13.60 13.88 -15.00
CA GLY A 78 -12.44 14.62 -15.51
C GLY A 78 -11.46 15.08 -14.42
N GLN A 79 -11.79 14.91 -13.14
CA GLN A 79 -10.91 15.28 -12.03
C GLN A 79 -9.63 14.47 -12.07
N THR A 80 -8.49 15.17 -12.02
CA THR A 80 -7.16 14.56 -12.03
C THR A 80 -6.49 14.75 -10.67
N ILE A 81 -6.04 13.65 -10.06
CA ILE A 81 -5.40 13.64 -8.73
C ILE A 81 -4.00 13.06 -8.85
N THR A 82 -3.05 13.71 -8.18
CA THR A 82 -1.69 13.17 -7.99
C THR A 82 -1.65 12.35 -6.71
N VAL A 83 -1.23 11.09 -6.81
CA VAL A 83 -1.09 10.17 -5.67
C VAL A 83 0.40 9.88 -5.44
N TYR A 84 0.89 10.27 -4.27
CA TYR A 84 2.27 10.07 -3.84
C TYR A 84 2.44 8.71 -3.16
N ALA A 85 3.61 8.10 -3.38
CA ALA A 85 3.93 6.75 -2.93
C ALA A 85 2.83 5.72 -3.31
N PRO A 86 2.44 5.65 -4.60
CA PRO A 86 1.36 4.77 -5.02
C PRO A 86 1.74 3.30 -4.81
N ASP A 87 0.80 2.56 -4.24
CA ASP A 87 0.93 1.13 -4.02
C ASP A 87 -0.32 0.40 -4.53
N LEU A 88 -0.10 -0.64 -5.34
CA LEU A 88 -1.15 -1.54 -5.80
C LEU A 88 -0.91 -2.91 -5.17
N ARG A 89 -1.80 -3.29 -4.27
CA ARG A 89 -1.81 -4.60 -3.63
C ARG A 89 -2.74 -5.52 -4.40
N VAL A 90 -2.12 -6.46 -5.08
CA VAL A 90 -2.83 -7.62 -5.66
C VAL A 90 -2.63 -8.78 -4.69
N PRO A 91 -3.69 -9.36 -4.14
CA PRO A 91 -3.54 -10.43 -3.18
C PRO A 91 -3.00 -11.71 -3.85
N SER A 92 -2.22 -12.47 -3.09
CA SER A 92 -1.75 -13.80 -3.53
C SER A 92 -2.92 -14.80 -3.56
N PRO A 93 -2.99 -15.69 -4.58
CA PRO A 93 -4.01 -16.73 -4.63
C PRO A 93 -4.00 -17.61 -3.36
N GLY A 94 -5.16 -17.81 -2.74
CA GLY A 94 -5.33 -18.69 -1.56
C GLY A 94 -5.27 -17.99 -0.19
N ASN A 95 -5.11 -16.67 -0.14
CA ASN A 95 -5.30 -15.88 1.08
C ASN A 95 -6.81 -15.65 1.33
N ARG A 96 -7.31 -15.76 2.57
CA ARG A 96 -8.73 -15.47 2.88
C ARG A 96 -9.19 -14.03 2.54
N TYR A 97 -8.25 -13.13 2.30
CA TYR A 97 -8.46 -11.75 1.87
C TYR A 97 -8.19 -11.54 0.38
N ASP A 98 -8.10 -12.61 -0.41
CA ASP A 98 -7.79 -12.61 -1.85
C ASP A 98 -8.86 -12.03 -2.77
N ARG A 99 -10.00 -11.64 -2.20
CA ARG A 99 -11.16 -11.21 -2.97
C ARG A 99 -11.07 -9.80 -3.52
N TYR A 100 -10.11 -9.00 -3.06
CA TYR A 100 -10.01 -7.60 -3.44
C TYR A 100 -8.58 -7.16 -3.71
N GLU A 101 -8.42 -6.38 -4.76
CA GLU A 101 -7.24 -5.55 -4.98
C GLU A 101 -7.44 -4.21 -4.27
N GLU A 102 -6.34 -3.63 -3.79
CA GLU A 102 -6.32 -2.32 -3.15
C GLU A 102 -5.26 -1.45 -3.84
N PHE A 103 -5.64 -0.25 -4.25
CA PHE A 103 -4.69 0.81 -4.58
C PHE A 103 -4.72 1.90 -3.51
N GLY A 104 -3.56 2.32 -3.04
CA GLY A 104 -3.46 3.37 -2.05
C GLY A 104 -2.27 4.28 -2.25
N GLY A 105 -2.32 5.42 -1.57
CA GLY A 105 -1.25 6.40 -1.52
C GLY A 105 -1.70 7.71 -0.89
N TYR A 106 -0.80 8.68 -0.86
CA TYR A 106 -1.05 9.98 -0.24
C TYR A 106 -1.49 11.00 -1.27
N ILE A 107 -2.49 11.80 -0.93
CA ILE A 107 -2.94 12.96 -1.71
C ILE A 107 -2.78 14.21 -0.87
N VAL A 108 -2.61 15.37 -1.52
CA VAL A 108 -2.72 16.65 -0.83
C VAL A 108 -4.18 16.82 -0.38
N ALA A 109 -4.39 17.22 0.87
CA ALA A 109 -5.74 17.30 1.44
C ALA A 109 -6.67 18.24 0.66
N ASP A 110 -6.13 19.32 0.10
CA ASP A 110 -6.85 20.31 -0.70
C ASP A 110 -7.24 19.76 -2.09
N ASP A 111 -6.53 18.75 -2.60
CA ASP A 111 -6.82 18.14 -3.90
C ASP A 111 -8.00 17.15 -3.83
N ARG A 112 -8.51 16.81 -2.64
CA ARG A 112 -9.58 15.80 -2.48
C ARG A 112 -10.90 16.20 -3.14
N ASP A 113 -11.11 17.49 -3.36
CA ASP A 113 -12.37 18.00 -3.86
C ASP A 113 -12.62 17.48 -5.28
N GLY A 114 -13.82 16.94 -5.50
CA GLY A 114 -14.19 16.31 -6.77
C GLY A 114 -13.81 14.83 -6.91
N ILE A 115 -13.17 14.21 -5.91
CA ILE A 115 -13.04 12.74 -5.87
C ILE A 115 -14.45 12.12 -5.64
N PRO A 116 -14.95 11.26 -6.55
CA PRO A 116 -16.23 10.60 -6.36
C PRO A 116 -16.25 9.68 -5.13
N TRP A 117 -17.31 9.77 -4.33
CA TRP A 117 -17.49 8.98 -3.11
C TRP A 117 -18.95 8.49 -2.99
N PRO A 118 -19.20 7.25 -2.50
CA PRO A 118 -18.23 6.24 -2.06
C PRO A 118 -17.68 5.38 -3.20
N ARG A 119 -18.14 5.58 -4.43
CA ARG A 119 -17.80 4.76 -5.59
C ARG A 119 -17.22 5.62 -6.70
N ALA A 120 -16.18 5.11 -7.35
CA ALA A 120 -15.51 5.81 -8.43
C ALA A 120 -15.15 4.88 -9.59
N THR A 121 -15.24 5.41 -10.81
CA THR A 121 -14.53 4.86 -11.97
C THR A 121 -13.31 5.74 -12.21
N VAL A 122 -12.15 5.12 -12.34
CA VAL A 122 -10.86 5.82 -12.38
C VAL A 122 -9.90 5.15 -13.34
N ARG A 123 -9.18 5.95 -14.11
CA ARG A 123 -7.96 5.53 -14.81
C ARG A 123 -6.75 5.84 -13.95
N ILE A 124 -5.89 4.85 -13.74
CA ILE A 124 -4.67 4.96 -12.94
C ILE A 124 -3.47 4.83 -13.88
N ASP A 125 -2.59 5.83 -13.86
CA ASP A 125 -1.33 5.86 -14.58
C ASP A 125 -0.20 5.93 -13.55
N VAL A 126 0.52 4.81 -13.38
CA VAL A 126 1.72 4.74 -12.54
C VAL A 126 2.92 4.72 -13.46
N PRO A 127 3.86 5.69 -13.35
CA PRO A 127 5.03 5.72 -14.19
C PRO A 127 5.80 4.39 -14.19
N GLY A 128 6.14 3.91 -15.39
CA GLY A 128 6.81 2.61 -15.59
C GLY A 128 5.89 1.38 -15.54
N GLN A 129 4.57 1.56 -15.39
CA GLN A 129 3.58 0.49 -15.47
C GLN A 129 2.61 0.72 -16.63
N THR A 130 1.98 -0.35 -17.12
CA THR A 130 0.87 -0.22 -18.08
C THR A 130 -0.32 0.42 -17.37
N PRO A 131 -0.89 1.52 -17.89
CA PRO A 131 -2.07 2.14 -17.29
C PRO A 131 -3.26 1.18 -17.28
N TYR A 132 -4.16 1.37 -16.34
CA TYR A 132 -5.36 0.56 -16.21
C TYR A 132 -6.56 1.39 -15.73
N THR A 133 -7.75 0.93 -16.07
CA THR A 133 -9.01 1.49 -15.59
C THR A 133 -9.60 0.55 -14.56
N VAL A 134 -10.17 1.12 -13.50
CA VAL A 134 -10.97 0.40 -12.51
C VAL A 134 -12.37 1.00 -12.55
N THR A 135 -13.38 0.14 -12.71
CA THR A 135 -14.77 0.54 -12.58
C THR A 135 -15.28 0.23 -11.19
N ASP A 136 -16.16 1.10 -10.66
CA ASP A 136 -16.89 0.83 -9.42
C ASP A 136 -15.95 0.43 -8.26
N ALA A 137 -14.93 1.25 -8.00
CA ALA A 137 -14.00 1.10 -6.86
C ALA A 137 -14.57 1.73 -5.59
N ASN A 138 -14.38 1.11 -4.43
CA ASN A 138 -14.77 1.67 -3.13
C ASN A 138 -13.70 2.66 -2.72
N VAL A 139 -14.08 3.91 -2.52
CA VAL A 139 -13.16 4.99 -2.14
C VAL A 139 -13.24 5.23 -0.64
N ASP A 140 -12.10 5.15 0.02
CA ASP A 140 -11.89 5.60 1.40
C ASP A 140 -10.82 6.69 1.42
N ILE A 141 -11.06 7.73 2.21
CA ILE A 141 -10.09 8.79 2.45
C ILE A 141 -9.93 8.96 3.95
N SER A 142 -8.75 8.64 4.44
CA SER A 142 -8.39 8.65 5.85
C SER A 142 -7.36 9.73 6.15
N TYR A 143 -7.37 10.27 7.37
CA TYR A 143 -6.40 11.28 7.79
C TYR A 143 -5.00 10.69 7.95
N ALA A 144 -3.99 11.31 7.33
CA ALA A 144 -2.58 10.94 7.50
C ALA A 144 -1.81 12.04 8.25
N THR A 145 -1.92 13.31 7.80
CA THR A 145 -1.35 14.49 8.45
C THR A 145 -2.28 15.71 8.29
N ARG A 146 -1.84 16.92 8.65
CA ARG A 146 -2.63 18.15 8.41
C ARG A 146 -2.74 18.53 6.93
N SER A 147 -1.75 18.18 6.10
CA SER A 147 -1.67 18.57 4.68
C SER A 147 -1.82 17.40 3.72
N MET A 148 -1.77 16.16 4.22
CA MET A 148 -1.91 14.95 3.41
C MET A 148 -3.00 14.04 3.97
N GLN A 149 -3.75 13.45 3.05
CA GLN A 149 -4.72 12.39 3.33
C GLN A 149 -4.27 11.11 2.64
N TYR A 150 -4.65 9.98 3.22
CA TYR A 150 -4.43 8.68 2.61
C TYR A 150 -5.68 8.29 1.83
N LEU A 151 -5.54 8.11 0.52
CA LEU A 151 -6.56 7.57 -0.36
C LEU A 151 -6.37 6.05 -0.42
N SER A 152 -7.44 5.29 -0.21
CA SER A 152 -7.50 3.86 -0.50
C SER A 152 -8.68 3.59 -1.42
N MET A 153 -8.45 2.76 -2.43
CA MET A 153 -9.47 2.30 -3.37
C MET A 153 -9.45 0.78 -3.46
N ILE A 154 -10.60 0.16 -3.24
CA ILE A 154 -10.73 -1.31 -3.16
C ILE A 154 -11.74 -1.81 -4.20
N TRP A 155 -11.39 -2.87 -4.93
CA TRP A 155 -12.26 -3.47 -5.94
C TRP A 155 -12.01 -4.98 -6.07
N SER A 156 -13.00 -5.70 -6.61
CA SER A 156 -12.80 -7.09 -7.03
C SER A 156 -11.96 -7.15 -8.31
N PRO A 157 -11.01 -8.11 -8.47
CA PRO A 157 -10.07 -8.15 -9.59
C PRO A 157 -10.68 -8.00 -10.99
N GLU A 158 -11.89 -8.52 -11.21
CA GLU A 158 -12.62 -8.44 -12.49
C GLU A 158 -12.96 -7.01 -12.94
N ARG A 159 -12.84 -6.03 -12.05
CA ARG A 159 -13.14 -4.62 -12.32
C ARG A 159 -11.96 -3.83 -12.88
N ARG A 160 -10.76 -4.41 -12.84
CA ARG A 160 -9.55 -3.80 -13.41
C ARG A 160 -9.34 -4.28 -14.85
N GLN A 161 -9.21 -3.33 -15.77
CA GLN A 161 -8.91 -3.60 -17.16
C GLN A 161 -7.69 -2.79 -17.59
N LEU A 162 -6.73 -3.44 -18.25
CA LEU A 162 -5.59 -2.74 -18.85
C LEU A 162 -6.10 -1.75 -19.88
N ALA A 163 -5.48 -0.58 -19.91
CA ALA A 163 -5.85 0.49 -20.81
C ALA A 163 -4.68 0.84 -21.73
N ALA A 164 -5.00 1.42 -22.88
CA ALA A 164 -3.95 1.91 -23.78
C ALA A 164 -3.10 2.98 -23.05
N PRO A 165 -1.77 3.01 -23.29
CA PRO A 165 -0.95 4.10 -22.79
C PRO A 165 -1.46 5.43 -23.33
N THR A 166 -1.49 6.45 -22.49
CA THR A 166 -1.77 7.82 -22.98
C THR A 166 -0.65 8.15 -23.97
N PRO A 167 -0.94 8.64 -25.20
CA PRO A 167 0.13 9.11 -26.07
C PRO A 167 0.91 10.15 -25.27
N ALA A 168 2.18 9.86 -25.01
CA ALA A 168 3.03 10.71 -24.21
C ALA A 168 2.95 12.11 -24.85
N SER A 169 2.45 13.11 -24.11
CA SER A 169 2.70 14.50 -24.45
C SER A 169 4.21 14.58 -24.63
N ALA A 170 4.62 14.76 -25.89
CA ALA A 170 6.01 14.77 -26.28
C ALA A 170 6.73 15.66 -25.28
N ARG A 171 7.64 15.08 -24.50
CA ARG A 171 8.62 15.86 -23.74
C ARG A 171 9.33 16.70 -24.81
N THR A 172 8.97 17.98 -24.88
CA THR A 172 9.74 18.97 -25.61
C THR A 172 11.16 18.88 -25.06
N GLN A 173 12.04 18.24 -25.81
CA GLN A 173 13.46 18.33 -25.55
C GLN A 173 13.81 19.82 -25.60
N PRO A 174 14.49 20.39 -24.59
CA PRO A 174 15.02 21.72 -24.75
C PRO A 174 16.00 21.66 -25.92
N LYS A 175 15.70 22.48 -26.93
CA LYS A 175 16.56 22.79 -28.05
C LYS A 175 17.87 23.32 -27.48
N GLU A 176 18.92 22.50 -27.44
CA GLU A 176 20.27 22.99 -27.19
C GLU A 176 20.59 24.00 -28.30
N GLU A 177 20.62 25.27 -27.89
CA GLU A 177 20.92 26.39 -28.75
C GLU A 177 22.40 26.75 -28.55
N ARG A 178 23.17 26.52 -29.62
CA ARG A 178 24.51 27.02 -29.98
C ARG A 178 25.76 26.36 -29.40
#